data_AF-A0A2E3B235-F1
#
_entry.id   AF-A0A2E3B235-F1
#
_cell.length_a   1.000
_cell.length_b   1.000
_cell.length_c   1.000
_cell.angle_alpha   90.00
_cell.angle_beta   90.00
_cell.angle_gamma   90.00
#
_symmetry.space_group_name_H-M   'P 1'
#
loop_
_entity.id
_entity.type
_entity.pdbx_description
1 polymer ?
#
loop_
_entity_poly.entity_id
_entity_poly.type
_entity_poly.pdbx_seq_one_letter_code
_entity_poly.pdbx_strand_id
1 'polypeptide(L)'
;MNNSNDFDNHQENNKLNTSKTNTLYNWKIYHPYEDIEDRVCVEVSAWRGLLYRWRFVIPHDYKGLIKWGVGKSGTGKVEDSIKRKIQNGPVKMVNGPTVLWFGGNESISTDLSAYLIFQGKPPDYISFGQAKEVDGPPYEMEGITFGGDNHRH
;
A
#
# COMPACT_ATOMS: atom_id res chain seq x y z
N MET A 1 54.66 9.54 5.48
CA MET A 1 54.34 10.39 6.64
C MET A 1 53.05 11.11 6.34
N ASN A 2 52.06 10.89 7.20
CA ASN A 2 50.68 11.36 7.13
C ASN A 2 50.57 12.84 7.54
N ASN A 3 49.60 13.56 6.97
CA ASN A 3 48.46 14.19 7.66
C ASN A 3 47.59 14.87 6.59
N SER A 4 46.37 14.38 6.34
CA SER A 4 45.12 14.69 7.06
C SER A 4 44.56 16.07 6.69
N ASN A 5 43.42 16.07 6.00
CA ASN A 5 42.37 17.05 6.20
C ASN A 5 41.02 16.36 5.97
N ASP A 6 40.25 16.34 7.05
CA ASP A 6 38.92 15.78 7.20
C ASP A 6 37.88 16.52 6.35
N PHE A 7 36.98 15.76 5.75
CA PHE A 7 35.62 16.18 5.48
C PHE A 7 34.69 15.02 5.81
N ASP A 8 34.24 14.99 7.07
CA ASP A 8 32.98 14.37 7.45
C ASP A 8 31.82 15.16 6.81
N ASN A 9 30.88 14.49 6.14
CA ASN A 9 29.49 14.49 6.61
C ASN A 9 28.54 13.63 5.78
N HIS A 10 27.89 12.73 6.50
CA HIS A 10 26.50 12.27 6.38
C HIS A 10 25.96 11.80 5.02
N GLN A 11 25.89 10.48 4.87
CA GLN A 11 24.65 9.82 4.42
C GLN A 11 24.39 8.59 5.29
N GLU A 12 23.75 8.83 6.44
CA GLU A 12 23.21 7.81 7.31
C GLU A 12 22.01 7.10 6.68
N ASN A 13 22.09 5.77 6.67
CA ASN A 13 21.05 4.86 7.15
C ASN A 13 19.71 4.80 6.40
N ASN A 14 19.73 4.44 5.11
CA ASN A 14 18.66 3.61 4.54
C ASN A 14 19.04 2.13 4.66
N LYS A 15 19.13 1.62 5.89
CA LYS A 15 19.17 0.17 6.12
C LYS A 15 17.76 -0.38 5.90
N LEU A 16 17.50 -0.77 4.65
CA LEU A 16 16.43 -1.69 4.32
C LEU A 16 16.63 -2.94 5.20
N ASN A 17 15.75 -3.19 6.17
CA ASN A 17 15.80 -4.42 6.96
C ASN A 17 15.48 -5.60 6.03
N THR A 18 16.51 -6.18 5.42
CA THR A 18 16.40 -7.34 4.54
C THR A 18 16.33 -8.63 5.35
N SER A 19 15.27 -8.84 6.14
CA SER A 19 14.77 -10.21 6.28
C SER A 19 14.03 -10.49 4.97
N LYS A 20 14.70 -11.15 4.01
CA LYS A 20 14.11 -11.54 2.72
C LYS A 20 12.99 -12.57 2.93
N THR A 21 11.83 -12.13 3.38
CA THR A 21 10.56 -12.69 2.93
C THR A 21 10.35 -12.19 1.51
N ASN A 22 10.32 -13.09 0.53
CA ASN A 22 9.97 -12.73 -0.84
C ASN A 22 8.56 -12.13 -0.80
N THR A 23 8.45 -10.82 -1.06
CA THR A 23 7.14 -10.15 -1.18
C THR A 23 6.33 -10.83 -2.28
N LEU A 24 5.02 -11.00 -2.04
CA LEU A 24 4.09 -11.49 -3.06
C LEU A 24 3.63 -10.38 -4.01
N TYR A 25 3.97 -9.13 -3.72
CA TYR A 25 3.38 -7.97 -4.35
C TYR A 25 4.43 -6.99 -4.90
N ASN A 26 4.13 -6.37 -6.02
CA ASN A 26 4.82 -5.17 -6.48
C ASN A 26 4.07 -3.95 -5.96
N TRP A 27 4.74 -3.10 -5.20
CA TRP A 27 4.19 -1.84 -4.70
C TRP A 27 4.75 -0.67 -5.51
N LYS A 28 3.88 0.26 -5.94
CA LYS A 28 4.30 1.56 -6.49
C LYS A 28 3.45 2.67 -5.89
N ILE A 29 4.06 3.84 -5.71
CA ILE A 29 3.41 5.03 -5.17
C ILE A 29 3.58 6.13 -6.21
N TYR A 30 2.47 6.73 -6.63
CA TYR A 30 2.43 7.91 -7.47
C TYR A 30 2.09 9.11 -6.61
N HIS A 31 2.99 10.08 -6.56
CA HIS A 31 2.82 11.33 -5.84
C HIS A 31 3.70 12.43 -6.48
N PRO A 32 3.15 13.61 -6.80
CA PRO A 32 1.71 13.92 -6.80
C PRO A 32 0.96 13.05 -7.83
N TYR A 33 -0.30 12.74 -7.55
CA TYR A 33 -1.15 11.97 -8.47
C TYR A 33 -2.17 12.90 -9.16
N GLU A 34 -2.30 12.77 -10.49
CA GLU A 34 -3.13 13.67 -11.32
C GLU A 34 -2.76 15.16 -11.14
N ASP A 35 -1.46 15.44 -10.92
CA ASP A 35 -0.91 16.78 -10.68
C ASP A 35 -1.51 17.51 -9.47
N ILE A 36 -2.10 16.78 -8.54
CA ILE A 36 -2.66 17.32 -7.29
C ILE A 36 -1.69 17.00 -6.15
N GLU A 37 -1.14 18.05 -5.56
CA GLU A 37 -0.03 18.00 -4.61
C GLU A 37 -0.32 17.08 -3.41
N ASP A 38 -1.51 17.16 -2.83
CA ASP A 38 -1.89 16.37 -1.65
C ASP A 38 -2.55 15.03 -2.01
N ARG A 39 -2.47 14.58 -3.27
CA ARG A 39 -3.07 13.32 -3.74
C ARG A 39 -2.01 12.25 -3.99
N VAL A 40 -2.30 11.05 -3.53
CA VAL A 40 -1.45 9.87 -3.69
C VAL A 40 -2.26 8.75 -4.30
N CYS A 41 -1.64 8.01 -5.23
CA CYS A 41 -2.15 6.75 -5.74
C CYS A 41 -1.17 5.62 -5.39
N VAL A 42 -1.67 4.61 -4.69
CA VAL A 42 -0.95 3.38 -4.39
C VAL A 42 -1.39 2.31 -5.37
N GLU A 43 -0.42 1.71 -6.05
CA GLU A 43 -0.59 0.58 -6.94
C GLU A 43 -0.03 -0.68 -6.30
N VAL A 44 -0.80 -1.76 -6.36
CA VAL A 44 -0.36 -3.09 -5.94
C VAL A 44 -0.67 -4.11 -7.03
N SER A 45 0.38 -4.79 -7.50
CA SER A 45 0.28 -5.84 -8.52
C SER A 45 0.88 -7.15 -8.01
N ALA A 46 0.62 -8.26 -8.69
CA ALA A 46 1.26 -9.52 -8.33
C ALA A 46 2.76 -9.48 -8.66
N TRP A 47 3.61 -9.95 -7.73
CA TRP A 47 5.03 -10.19 -8.04
C TRP A 47 5.18 -11.18 -9.19
N ARG A 48 4.34 -12.23 -9.20
CA ARG A 48 4.27 -13.24 -10.27
C ARG A 48 2.87 -13.88 -10.31
N GLY A 49 2.48 -14.36 -11.48
CA GLY A 49 1.23 -15.12 -11.65
C GLY A 49 -0.03 -14.27 -11.43
N LEU A 50 -1.05 -14.91 -10.87
CA LEU A 50 -2.36 -14.31 -10.59
C LEU A 50 -2.63 -14.32 -9.09
N LEU A 51 -3.19 -13.23 -8.56
CA LEU A 51 -3.64 -13.12 -7.17
C LEU A 51 -5.12 -12.77 -7.14
N TYR A 52 -5.93 -13.66 -6.61
CA TYR A 52 -7.38 -13.51 -6.51
C TYR A 52 -7.78 -13.06 -5.10
N ARG A 53 -9.02 -12.59 -4.93
CA ARG A 53 -9.57 -12.20 -3.62
C ARG A 53 -8.68 -11.21 -2.85
N TRP A 54 -8.13 -10.24 -3.56
CA TRP A 54 -7.23 -9.25 -2.96
C TRP A 54 -7.99 -8.20 -2.16
N ARG A 55 -7.37 -7.65 -1.11
CA ARG A 55 -7.94 -6.68 -0.18
C ARG A 55 -6.91 -5.62 0.19
N PHE A 56 -7.28 -4.35 0.10
CA PHE A 56 -6.66 -3.29 0.88
C PHE A 56 -7.22 -3.27 2.29
N VAL A 57 -6.40 -2.85 3.24
CA VAL A 57 -6.76 -2.60 4.63
C VAL A 57 -6.18 -1.26 5.07
N ILE A 58 -7.02 -0.43 5.68
CA ILE A 58 -6.66 0.91 6.17
C ILE A 58 -7.27 1.16 7.56
N PRO A 59 -6.74 2.12 8.34
CA PRO A 59 -7.39 2.59 9.57
C PRO A 59 -8.83 3.02 9.31
N HIS A 60 -9.77 2.59 10.16
CA HIS A 60 -11.21 2.84 9.95
C HIS A 60 -11.63 4.32 10.04
N ASP A 61 -10.85 5.12 10.75
CA ASP A 61 -11.05 6.54 10.99
C ASP A 61 -10.43 7.41 9.90
N TYR A 62 -9.65 6.82 8.99
CA TYR A 62 -9.08 7.53 7.86
C TYR A 62 -10.16 8.12 6.93
N LYS A 63 -10.12 9.43 6.70
CA LYS A 63 -11.12 10.17 5.91
C LYS A 63 -10.65 10.58 4.52
N GLY A 64 -9.36 10.42 4.21
CA GLY A 64 -8.78 10.86 2.94
C GLY A 64 -9.03 9.91 1.77
N LEU A 65 -9.74 8.79 1.94
CA LEU A 65 -10.01 7.84 0.87
C LEU A 65 -10.86 8.48 -0.24
N ILE A 66 -10.35 8.51 -1.48
CA ILE A 66 -11.04 9.08 -2.64
C ILE A 66 -11.69 8.00 -3.48
N LYS A 67 -10.90 7.04 -3.97
CA LYS A 67 -11.38 5.94 -4.81
C LYS A 67 -10.43 4.75 -4.75
N TRP A 68 -10.93 3.59 -5.15
CA TRP A 68 -10.13 2.40 -5.36
C TRP A 68 -10.69 1.63 -6.55
N GLY A 69 -9.83 0.90 -7.24
CA GLY A 69 -10.14 0.34 -8.55
C GLY A 69 -9.12 -0.70 -9.00
N VAL A 70 -9.22 -1.10 -10.25
CA VAL A 70 -8.20 -1.87 -10.97
C VAL A 70 -7.75 -1.10 -12.20
N GLY A 71 -6.62 -1.47 -12.77
CA GLY A 71 -6.14 -0.85 -14.00
C GLY A 71 -4.85 -1.49 -14.51
N LYS A 72 -4.44 -1.10 -15.71
CA LYS A 72 -3.18 -1.61 -16.28
C LYS A 72 -2.00 -1.21 -15.40
N SER A 73 -1.20 -2.19 -14.99
CA SER A 73 -0.03 -1.99 -14.14
C SER A 73 0.92 -0.93 -14.70
N GLY A 74 1.49 -0.13 -13.81
CA GLY A 74 2.46 0.91 -14.13
C GLY A 74 1.88 2.18 -14.73
N THR A 75 0.58 2.26 -15.00
CA THR A 75 -0.01 3.44 -15.65
C THR A 75 -0.56 4.49 -14.68
N GLY A 76 -0.80 4.12 -13.43
CA GLY A 76 -1.55 4.94 -12.48
C GLY A 76 -3.01 5.18 -12.88
N LYS A 77 -3.51 4.60 -13.98
CA LYS A 77 -4.88 4.82 -14.44
C LYS A 77 -5.82 3.85 -13.73
N VAL A 78 -6.78 4.39 -13.00
CA VAL A 78 -7.71 3.62 -12.18
C VAL A 78 -9.08 3.57 -12.83
N GLU A 79 -9.58 2.37 -13.02
CA GLU A 79 -10.93 2.07 -13.47
C GLU A 79 -11.74 1.49 -12.31
N ASP A 80 -12.95 2.01 -12.08
CA ASP A 80 -13.91 1.44 -11.12
C ASP A 80 -14.71 0.30 -11.77
N SER A 81 -14.00 -0.67 -12.36
CA SER A 81 -14.57 -1.80 -13.10
C SER A 81 -14.42 -3.12 -12.34
N ILE A 82 -14.21 -3.06 -11.02
CA ILE A 82 -13.96 -4.23 -10.18
C ILE A 82 -15.18 -5.14 -10.17
N LYS A 83 -15.08 -6.31 -10.80
CA LYS A 83 -16.11 -7.33 -10.68
C LYS A 83 -16.13 -7.90 -9.27
N ARG A 84 -17.35 -8.00 -8.71
CA ARG A 84 -17.58 -8.48 -7.33
C ARG A 84 -16.75 -7.69 -6.33
N LYS A 85 -16.88 -6.36 -6.42
CA LYS A 85 -16.35 -5.37 -5.47
C LYS A 85 -16.88 -5.67 -4.06
N ILE A 86 -15.99 -5.70 -3.08
CA ILE A 86 -16.33 -5.92 -1.68
C ILE A 86 -15.73 -4.81 -0.82
N GLN A 87 -16.48 -4.40 0.19
CA GLN A 87 -16.03 -3.52 1.25
C GLN A 87 -16.74 -3.92 2.53
N ASN A 88 -15.99 -4.06 3.62
CA ASN A 88 -16.49 -4.52 4.91
C ASN A 88 -15.69 -3.89 6.05
N GLY A 89 -16.20 -4.12 7.26
CA GLY A 89 -15.75 -3.48 8.49
C GLY A 89 -16.68 -2.34 8.92
N PRO A 90 -16.36 -1.64 10.01
CA PRO A 90 -15.11 -1.75 10.79
C PRO A 90 -14.95 -3.09 11.52
N VAL A 91 -13.72 -3.61 11.57
CA VAL A 91 -13.36 -4.80 12.37
C VAL A 91 -12.18 -4.46 13.28
N LYS A 92 -12.26 -4.88 14.55
CA LYS A 92 -11.14 -4.77 15.50
C LYS A 92 -10.15 -5.92 15.26
N MET A 93 -8.91 -5.60 14.87
CA MET A 93 -7.86 -6.61 14.80
C MET A 93 -7.47 -7.07 16.22
N VAL A 94 -7.12 -8.36 16.37
CA VAL A 94 -6.64 -8.89 17.66
C VAL A 94 -5.39 -8.11 18.07
N ASN A 95 -5.44 -7.42 19.21
CA ASN A 95 -4.38 -6.54 19.71
C ASN A 95 -3.96 -5.43 18.74
N GLY A 96 -4.81 -5.05 17.79
CA GLY A 96 -4.50 -4.06 16.75
C GLY A 96 -5.52 -2.93 16.64
N PRO A 97 -5.36 -2.05 15.63
CA PRO A 97 -6.31 -0.99 15.34
C PRO A 97 -7.65 -1.53 14.83
N THR A 98 -8.64 -0.66 14.79
CA THR A 98 -9.90 -0.91 14.07
C THR A 98 -9.70 -0.52 12.62
N VAL A 99 -10.06 -1.42 11.70
CA VAL A 99 -9.75 -1.28 10.27
C VAL A 99 -10.99 -1.42 9.39
N LEU A 100 -10.92 -0.79 8.23
CA LEU A 100 -11.76 -1.11 7.08
C LEU A 100 -10.96 -1.95 6.10
N TRP A 101 -11.64 -2.86 5.40
CA TRP A 101 -11.02 -3.60 4.31
C TRP A 101 -11.94 -3.66 3.11
N PHE A 102 -11.33 -3.62 1.92
CA PHE A 102 -12.06 -3.57 0.65
C PHE A 102 -11.20 -4.12 -0.47
N GLY A 103 -11.83 -4.66 -1.51
CA GLY A 103 -11.08 -5.26 -2.61
C GLY A 103 -11.93 -5.98 -3.64
N GLY A 104 -11.26 -6.68 -4.55
CA GLY A 104 -11.88 -7.43 -5.64
C GLY A 104 -11.71 -8.93 -5.48
N ASN A 105 -12.63 -9.70 -6.07
CA ASN A 105 -12.46 -11.15 -6.17
C ASN A 105 -11.77 -11.58 -7.46
N GLU A 106 -11.89 -10.78 -8.51
CA GLU A 106 -11.19 -11.00 -9.78
C GLU A 106 -9.68 -10.85 -9.58
N SER A 107 -8.92 -11.67 -10.30
CA SER A 107 -7.48 -11.74 -10.14
C SER A 107 -6.79 -10.47 -10.64
N ILE A 108 -5.81 -9.99 -9.88
CA ILE A 108 -4.75 -9.10 -10.38
C ILE A 108 -3.56 -9.94 -10.86
N SER A 109 -2.66 -9.34 -11.62
CA SER A 109 -1.51 -10.00 -12.23
C SER A 109 -0.30 -9.06 -12.24
N THR A 110 0.74 -9.42 -13.00
CA THR A 110 1.84 -8.50 -13.30
C THR A 110 1.39 -7.31 -14.16
N ASP A 111 0.34 -7.48 -14.98
CA ASP A 111 -0.14 -6.49 -15.97
C ASP A 111 -1.46 -5.80 -15.58
N LEU A 112 -2.14 -6.31 -14.55
CA LEU A 112 -3.34 -5.72 -13.97
C LEU A 112 -3.09 -5.49 -12.47
N SER A 113 -3.20 -4.25 -12.02
CA SER A 113 -2.98 -3.85 -10.62
C SER A 113 -4.27 -3.45 -9.94
N ALA A 114 -4.29 -3.60 -8.62
CA ALA A 114 -5.23 -2.92 -7.74
C ALA A 114 -4.69 -1.52 -7.41
N TYR A 115 -5.58 -0.54 -7.32
CA TYR A 115 -5.23 0.85 -7.04
C TYR A 115 -6.05 1.41 -5.88
N LEU A 116 -5.41 2.25 -5.08
CA LEU A 116 -5.99 2.97 -3.96
C LEU A 116 -5.57 4.43 -4.04
N ILE A 117 -6.53 5.35 -4.08
CA ILE A 117 -6.28 6.79 -4.17
C ILE A 117 -6.83 7.47 -2.94
N PHE A 118 -5.99 8.32 -2.35
CA PHE A 118 -6.36 9.13 -1.23
C PHE A 118 -5.79 10.55 -1.37
N GLN A 119 -6.36 11.47 -0.60
CA GLN A 119 -5.99 12.87 -0.60
C GLN A 119 -5.88 13.41 0.84
N GLY A 120 -4.96 14.35 1.03
CA GLY A 120 -4.61 14.94 2.33
C GLY A 120 -3.47 14.18 3.01
N LYS A 121 -3.41 14.26 4.35
CA LYS A 121 -2.42 13.52 5.13
C LYS A 121 -2.57 12.01 4.85
N PRO A 122 -1.50 11.27 4.50
CA PRO A 122 -1.60 9.83 4.28
C PRO A 122 -2.04 9.09 5.55
N PRO A 123 -2.67 7.90 5.42
CA PRO A 123 -2.90 7.05 6.57
C PRO A 123 -1.55 6.57 7.14
N ASP A 124 -1.50 6.28 8.45
CA ASP A 124 -0.26 5.81 9.11
C ASP A 124 0.32 4.55 8.42
N TYR A 125 -0.57 3.71 7.88
CA TYR A 125 -0.20 2.55 7.09
C TYR A 125 -1.28 2.19 6.07
N ILE A 126 -0.87 1.45 5.04
CA ILE A 126 -1.76 0.70 4.15
C ILE A 126 -1.26 -0.74 4.12
N SER A 127 -2.19 -1.69 4.26
CA SER A 127 -1.89 -3.11 4.06
C SER A 127 -2.65 -3.68 2.87
N PHE A 128 -2.08 -4.72 2.28
CA PHE A 128 -2.67 -5.44 1.16
C PHE A 128 -2.49 -6.94 1.35
N GLY A 129 -3.50 -7.72 0.99
CA GLY A 129 -3.51 -9.15 1.22
C GLY A 129 -4.51 -9.91 0.37
N GLN A 130 -4.42 -11.24 0.38
CA GLN A 130 -5.45 -12.11 -0.20
C GLN A 130 -6.40 -12.60 0.89
N ALA A 131 -7.66 -12.82 0.55
CA ALA A 131 -8.67 -13.44 1.41
C ALA A 131 -8.88 -14.92 1.04
N LYS A 132 -9.12 -15.77 2.04
CA LYS A 132 -9.47 -17.19 1.82
C LYS A 132 -10.88 -17.30 1.28
N GLU A 133 -11.81 -16.54 1.82
CA GLU A 133 -13.21 -16.57 1.44
C GLU A 133 -13.59 -15.40 0.53
N VAL A 134 -14.65 -15.58 -0.25
CA VAL A 134 -15.15 -14.55 -1.18
C VAL A 134 -15.47 -13.26 -0.44
N ASP A 135 -16.14 -13.32 0.72
CA ASP A 135 -16.52 -12.15 1.53
C ASP A 135 -15.70 -12.03 2.82
N GLY A 136 -14.55 -12.70 2.87
CA GLY A 136 -13.67 -12.72 4.03
C GLY A 136 -12.67 -11.57 4.07
N PRO A 137 -12.13 -11.26 5.27
CA PRO A 137 -10.96 -10.39 5.40
C PRO A 137 -9.71 -11.06 4.80
N PRO A 138 -8.63 -10.30 4.55
CA PRO A 138 -7.37 -10.91 4.14
C PRO A 138 -6.81 -11.83 5.23
N TYR A 139 -6.25 -12.96 4.84
CA TYR A 139 -5.65 -13.94 5.74
C TYR A 139 -4.13 -13.80 5.88
N GLU A 140 -3.49 -13.24 4.84
CA GLU A 140 -2.07 -12.89 4.79
C GLU A 140 -1.96 -11.47 4.24
N MET A 141 -1.16 -10.63 4.89
CA MET A 141 -1.00 -9.23 4.53
C MET A 141 0.45 -8.78 4.58
N GLU A 142 0.79 -7.91 3.65
CA GLU A 142 1.98 -7.07 3.69
C GLU A 142 1.53 -5.61 3.79
N GLY A 143 2.37 -4.73 4.33
CA GLY A 143 2.00 -3.33 4.45
C GLY A 143 3.18 -2.39 4.29
N ILE A 144 2.85 -1.18 3.86
CA ILE A 144 3.75 -0.04 3.82
C ILE A 144 3.31 0.97 4.88
N THR A 145 4.28 1.68 5.45
CA THR A 145 4.03 2.78 6.38
C THR A 145 4.36 4.08 5.67
N PHE A 146 3.53 5.09 5.87
CA PHE A 146 3.84 6.46 5.44
C PHE A 146 4.43 7.12 6.67
N GLY A 147 5.77 7.26 6.69
CA GLY A 147 6.50 7.72 7.86
C GLY A 147 5.82 8.94 8.49
N GLY A 148 5.57 8.87 9.80
CA GLY A 148 5.29 10.08 10.57
C GLY A 148 6.58 10.88 10.67
N ASP A 149 6.48 12.20 10.65
CA ASP A 149 7.55 13.05 11.16
C ASP A 149 7.91 12.54 12.56
N ASN A 150 9.02 11.83 12.67
CA ASN A 150 9.73 11.70 13.93
C ASN A 150 10.26 13.10 14.23
N HIS A 151 9.40 13.95 14.79
CA HIS A 151 9.87 15.10 15.54
C HIS A 151 10.70 14.54 16.69
N ARG A 152 12.01 14.66 16.49
CA ARG A 152 13.06 14.73 17.50
C ARG A 152 12.50 15.18 18.84
N HIS A 153 12.65 14.33 19.85
CA HIS A 153 12.77 14.77 21.23
C HIS A 153 14.19 14.48 21.71
#